data_AF-F8H509-F1
#
_entry.id   AF-F8H509-F1
#
_cell.length_a   1.000
_cell.length_b   1.000
_cell.length_c   1.000
_cell.angle_alpha   90.00
_cell.angle_beta   90.00
_cell.angle_gamma   90.00
#
_symmetry.space_group_name_H-M   'P 1'
#
loop_
_entity.id
_entity.type
_entity.pdbx_description
1 polymer ?
#
loop_
_entity_poly.entity_id
_entity_poly.type
_entity_poly.pdbx_seq_one_letter_code
_entity_poly.pdbx_strand_id
1 'polypeptide(L)'
;MELTGEARPLKVYLAVGLLQGLALWAASEAWPHATGWRVLCSALLAFTVIGGWQVQMLWGGLCEAGRWRLVLAAAALPAVLAGGLALQFEQPRWYYLGESVGTLLLWSNLILAYVLTPFIQARDIGHRWRVDYAALYRHAINNGLLLFMALLMLAAFWLLIWLWAGLFKLVGIRLFATLFESSGFIWVASATVVAIGLWIGLERGQLVDALRNVLQAMCRFLLPLTVLILLLFVVCLPFTGLQPLWETRHATPILLAMVFAHVALLNGVVQDGRQAVHYPRALRVLVDASSLCLPLLAGLAVYALWLRIAQYGLTPDRVVALGATLVALLHALALMAAVLQRRDGWLAGLRRSNPLLALVSVALLLLMHLPPLSPLQLSAANQYQRLLDEQVPAERTDLGALRFQLGQPGRDHLEKLRQRLSQPGIADARREQLQADLQRLDKADNYWNWRHAHDMANTAPVPWIGAPLEDADGALAQAIATQGCDGDCALFAVDLDDDGQPEVLLLRGARPRIVTVLGREANGSWRWIGHLRSADEETLDGETLKEQIERGAWRVVAPRFNALQIDGIRLEPAITK
;
A
#
# COMPACT_ATOMS: atom_id res chain seq x y z
N MET A 1 -35.65 -17.13 26.96
CA MET A 1 -35.35 -18.40 26.28
C MET A 1 -33.94 -18.76 26.67
N GLU A 2 -33.82 -19.62 27.68
CA GLU A 2 -32.54 -20.13 28.18
C GLU A 2 -31.82 -20.83 27.04
N LEU A 3 -30.67 -20.29 26.62
CA LEU A 3 -29.79 -20.96 25.67
C LEU A 3 -29.09 -22.07 26.44
N THR A 4 -29.47 -23.31 26.17
CA THR A 4 -28.65 -24.50 26.41
C THR A 4 -27.28 -24.24 25.78
N GLY A 5 -26.32 -23.84 26.61
CA GLY A 5 -24.97 -23.55 26.16
C GLY A 5 -24.29 -24.84 25.73
N GLU A 6 -24.24 -25.10 24.42
CA GLU A 6 -23.20 -25.98 23.91
C GLU A 6 -21.88 -25.39 24.39
N ALA A 7 -21.21 -26.11 25.31
CA ALA A 7 -19.91 -25.74 25.82
C ALA A 7 -19.01 -25.48 24.61
N ARG A 8 -18.34 -24.33 24.57
CA ARG A 8 -17.34 -24.01 23.55
C ARG A 8 -16.00 -24.55 24.04
N PRO A 9 -15.60 -25.80 23.72
CA PRO A 9 -14.37 -26.38 24.23
C PRO A 9 -13.16 -25.55 23.80
N LEU A 10 -12.46 -24.96 24.77
CA LEU A 10 -11.17 -24.28 24.57
C LEU A 10 -10.20 -25.11 23.71
N LYS A 11 -10.21 -26.44 23.89
CA LYS A 11 -9.38 -27.38 23.12
C LYS A 11 -9.55 -27.25 21.61
N VAL A 12 -10.77 -27.00 21.12
CA VAL A 12 -11.04 -26.85 19.68
C VAL A 12 -10.44 -25.54 19.16
N TYR A 13 -10.63 -24.44 19.89
CA TYR A 13 -10.06 -23.15 19.52
C TYR A 13 -8.53 -23.20 19.48
N LEU A 14 -7.92 -23.80 20.49
CA LEU A 14 -6.47 -24.03 20.54
C LEU A 14 -5.99 -24.91 19.39
N ALA A 15 -6.68 -26.02 19.09
CA ALA A 15 -6.32 -26.90 17.99
C ALA A 15 -6.37 -26.16 16.64
N VAL A 16 -7.43 -25.39 16.38
CA VAL A 16 -7.55 -24.60 15.15
C VAL A 16 -6.47 -23.52 15.08
N GLY A 17 -6.22 -22.78 16.18
CA GLY A 17 -5.19 -21.75 16.25
C GLY A 17 -3.77 -22.31 16.04
N LEU A 18 -3.47 -23.46 16.62
CA LEU A 18 -2.20 -24.16 16.41
C LEU A 18 -2.05 -24.62 14.96
N LEU A 19 -3.09 -25.22 14.37
CA LEU A 19 -3.06 -25.63 12.96
C LEU A 19 -2.85 -24.44 12.01
N GLN A 20 -3.53 -23.31 12.26
CA GLN A 20 -3.34 -22.08 11.51
C GLN A 20 -1.91 -21.54 11.66
N GLY A 21 -1.38 -21.53 12.87
CA GLY A 21 -0.02 -21.09 13.17
C GLY A 21 1.05 -21.96 12.53
N LEU A 22 0.89 -23.29 12.59
CA LEU A 22 1.79 -24.24 11.95
C LEU A 22 1.75 -24.14 10.43
N ALA A 23 0.56 -23.92 9.84
CA ALA A 23 0.43 -23.71 8.40
C ALA A 23 1.13 -22.42 7.94
N LEU A 24 0.97 -21.32 8.70
CA LEU A 24 1.65 -20.04 8.43
C LEU A 24 3.16 -20.14 8.61
N TRP A 25 3.62 -20.85 9.64
CA TRP A 25 5.04 -21.10 9.85
C TRP A 25 5.64 -21.94 8.72
N ALA A 26 5.01 -23.06 8.36
CA ALA A 26 5.47 -23.92 7.28
C ALA A 26 5.56 -23.15 5.94
N ALA A 27 4.55 -22.30 5.67
CA ALA A 27 4.58 -21.37 4.55
C ALA A 27 5.78 -20.41 4.61
N SER A 28 6.10 -19.86 5.79
CA SER A 28 7.20 -18.90 5.95
C SER A 28 8.59 -19.51 5.74
N GLU A 29 8.77 -20.77 6.09
CA GLU A 29 10.08 -21.44 6.04
C GLU A 29 10.33 -22.09 4.68
N ALA A 30 9.32 -22.74 4.11
CA ALA A 30 9.45 -23.52 2.88
C ALA A 30 8.34 -23.15 1.90
N TRP A 31 8.65 -22.26 0.95
CA TRP A 31 7.72 -21.93 -0.12
C TRP A 31 8.05 -22.69 -1.42
N PRO A 32 7.07 -23.34 -2.05
CA PRO A 32 7.30 -24.04 -3.30
C PRO A 32 7.77 -23.13 -4.43
N HIS A 33 8.68 -23.62 -5.27
CA HIS A 33 9.01 -22.98 -6.54
C HIS A 33 8.12 -23.48 -7.70
N ALA A 34 7.76 -24.77 -7.68
CA ALA A 34 6.92 -25.37 -8.71
C ALA A 34 5.51 -24.78 -8.70
N THR A 35 5.02 -24.36 -9.87
CA THR A 35 3.73 -23.66 -10.05
C THR A 35 2.55 -24.42 -9.43
N GLY A 36 2.47 -25.74 -9.63
CA GLY A 36 1.38 -26.55 -9.08
C GLY A 36 1.35 -26.55 -7.55
N TRP A 37 2.52 -26.70 -6.91
CA TRP A 37 2.63 -26.71 -5.45
C TRP A 37 2.40 -25.31 -4.87
N ARG A 38 2.81 -24.23 -5.57
CA ARG A 38 2.50 -22.83 -5.19
C ARG A 38 1.01 -22.56 -5.10
N VAL A 39 0.27 -22.95 -6.12
CA VAL A 39 -1.19 -22.77 -6.19
C VAL A 39 -1.86 -23.53 -5.06
N LEU A 40 -1.49 -24.79 -4.88
CA LEU A 40 -2.05 -25.63 -3.83
C LEU A 40 -1.74 -25.09 -2.43
N CYS A 41 -0.49 -24.76 -2.12
CA CYS A 41 -0.10 -24.19 -0.83
C CYS A 41 -0.82 -22.86 -0.55
N SER A 42 -0.96 -21.98 -1.55
CA SER A 42 -1.69 -20.71 -1.39
C SER A 42 -3.17 -20.93 -1.11
N ALA A 43 -3.80 -21.87 -1.83
CA ALA A 43 -5.19 -22.23 -1.62
C ALA A 43 -5.40 -22.87 -0.23
N LEU A 44 -4.55 -23.82 0.17
CA LEU A 44 -4.61 -24.47 1.47
C LEU A 44 -4.38 -23.50 2.62
N LEU A 45 -3.45 -22.55 2.47
CA LEU A 45 -3.19 -21.53 3.48
C LEU A 45 -4.39 -20.62 3.66
N ALA A 46 -4.95 -20.09 2.58
CA ALA A 46 -6.16 -19.26 2.63
C ALA A 46 -7.35 -20.04 3.20
N PHE A 47 -7.55 -21.29 2.78
CA PHE A 47 -8.59 -22.17 3.31
C PHE A 47 -8.44 -22.39 4.83
N THR A 48 -7.22 -22.66 5.30
CA THR A 48 -6.94 -22.95 6.72
C THR A 48 -7.13 -21.70 7.58
N VAL A 49 -6.61 -20.55 7.14
CA VAL A 49 -6.73 -19.28 7.89
C VAL A 49 -8.17 -18.79 7.91
N ILE A 50 -8.81 -18.63 6.73
CA ILE A 50 -10.17 -18.08 6.62
C ILE A 50 -11.21 -19.08 7.13
N GLY A 51 -11.09 -20.34 6.72
CA GLY A 51 -11.98 -21.41 7.16
C GLY A 51 -11.89 -21.66 8.66
N GLY A 52 -10.68 -21.70 9.22
CA GLY A 52 -10.48 -21.84 10.66
C GLY A 52 -11.12 -20.70 11.46
N TRP A 53 -10.96 -19.45 11.00
CA TRP A 53 -11.62 -18.29 11.62
C TRP A 53 -13.15 -18.38 11.56
N GLN A 54 -13.73 -18.75 10.42
CA GLN A 54 -15.19 -18.92 10.29
C GLN A 54 -15.70 -20.05 11.17
N VAL A 55 -14.99 -21.18 11.25
CA VAL A 55 -15.34 -22.31 12.13
C VAL A 55 -15.31 -21.87 13.60
N GLN A 56 -14.29 -21.12 14.03
CA GLN A 56 -14.20 -20.57 15.39
C GLN A 56 -15.37 -19.60 15.70
N MET A 57 -15.77 -18.77 14.74
CA MET A 57 -16.87 -17.81 14.90
C MET A 57 -18.27 -18.44 14.92
N LEU A 58 -18.46 -19.55 14.20
CA LEU A 58 -19.73 -20.28 14.12
C LEU A 58 -19.76 -21.53 15.00
N TRP A 59 -18.77 -21.70 15.87
CA TRP A 59 -18.72 -22.84 16.77
C TRP A 59 -19.93 -22.87 17.71
N GLY A 60 -20.61 -24.02 17.74
CA GLY A 60 -21.87 -24.25 18.45
C GLY A 60 -23.15 -24.02 17.62
N GLY A 61 -23.03 -23.48 16.40
CA GLY A 61 -24.15 -23.29 15.48
C GLY A 61 -23.84 -23.75 14.06
N LEU A 62 -22.76 -24.52 13.87
CA LEU A 62 -22.20 -24.89 12.57
C LEU A 62 -23.07 -25.94 11.84
N CYS A 63 -23.62 -26.90 12.59
CA CYS A 63 -24.50 -27.93 12.04
C CYS A 63 -25.94 -27.43 11.80
N GLU A 64 -26.34 -26.36 12.50
CA GLU A 64 -27.66 -25.76 12.35
C GLU A 64 -27.86 -25.20 10.93
N ALA A 65 -29.07 -25.39 10.38
CA ALA A 65 -29.48 -24.85 9.07
C ALA A 65 -28.52 -25.16 7.90
N GLY A 66 -27.69 -26.21 8.03
CA GLY A 66 -26.68 -26.58 7.03
C GLY A 66 -25.56 -25.54 6.85
N ARG A 67 -25.31 -24.69 7.85
CA ARG A 67 -24.31 -23.59 7.78
C ARG A 67 -22.91 -24.09 7.43
N TRP A 68 -22.53 -25.29 7.86
CA TRP A 68 -21.24 -25.90 7.52
C TRP A 68 -20.96 -25.94 6.00
N ARG A 69 -21.98 -26.18 5.16
CA ARG A 69 -21.83 -26.19 3.68
C ARG A 69 -21.48 -24.81 3.15
N LEU A 70 -22.05 -23.77 3.76
CA LEU A 70 -21.79 -22.39 3.39
C LEU A 70 -20.43 -21.91 3.89
N VAL A 71 -20.02 -22.33 5.09
CA VAL A 71 -18.66 -22.08 5.60
C VAL A 71 -17.63 -22.72 4.69
N LEU A 72 -17.85 -23.98 4.28
CA LEU A 72 -16.97 -24.64 3.30
C LEU A 72 -16.92 -23.88 1.97
N ALA A 73 -18.06 -23.46 1.43
CA ALA A 73 -18.09 -22.68 0.19
C ALA A 73 -17.41 -21.31 0.34
N ALA A 74 -17.64 -20.62 1.46
CA ALA A 74 -17.08 -19.31 1.77
C ALA A 74 -15.60 -19.36 2.15
N ALA A 75 -15.06 -20.52 2.53
CA ALA A 75 -13.62 -20.76 2.71
C ALA A 75 -12.96 -21.22 1.41
N ALA A 76 -13.63 -22.07 0.62
CA ALA A 76 -13.13 -22.56 -0.66
C ALA A 76 -13.02 -21.44 -1.69
N LEU A 77 -13.92 -20.46 -1.68
CA LEU A 77 -13.90 -19.34 -2.61
C LEU A 77 -12.59 -18.51 -2.48
N PRO A 78 -12.23 -17.92 -1.33
CA PRO A 78 -10.93 -17.30 -1.12
C PRO A 78 -9.73 -18.21 -1.40
N ALA A 79 -9.85 -19.52 -1.18
CA ALA A 79 -8.79 -20.48 -1.47
C ALA A 79 -8.51 -20.59 -2.98
N VAL A 80 -9.56 -20.72 -3.79
CA VAL A 80 -9.44 -20.71 -5.27
C VAL A 80 -8.85 -19.40 -5.75
N LEU A 81 -9.32 -18.28 -5.19
CA LEU A 81 -8.83 -16.94 -5.52
C LEU A 81 -7.35 -16.74 -5.18
N ALA A 82 -6.91 -17.17 -3.99
CA ALA A 82 -5.50 -17.15 -3.59
C ALA A 82 -4.63 -18.05 -4.49
N GLY A 83 -5.14 -19.22 -4.88
CA GLY A 83 -4.48 -20.09 -5.86
C GLY A 83 -4.33 -19.43 -7.24
N GLY A 84 -5.39 -18.77 -7.72
CA GLY A 84 -5.35 -18.02 -8.99
C GLY A 84 -4.38 -16.84 -8.95
N LEU A 85 -4.25 -16.16 -7.81
CA LEU A 85 -3.25 -15.12 -7.62
C LEU A 85 -1.82 -15.68 -7.62
N ALA A 86 -1.62 -16.87 -7.05
CA ALA A 86 -0.32 -17.53 -7.03
C ALA A 86 0.19 -17.89 -8.43
N LEU A 87 -0.68 -18.03 -9.43
CA LEU A 87 -0.28 -18.20 -10.84
C LEU A 87 0.37 -16.94 -11.42
N GLN A 88 0.05 -15.76 -10.89
CA GLN A 88 0.48 -14.49 -11.46
C GLN A 88 1.87 -14.06 -10.99
N PHE A 89 2.41 -14.64 -9.92
CA PHE A 89 3.68 -14.24 -9.31
C PHE A 89 4.56 -15.44 -9.00
N GLU A 90 5.82 -15.41 -9.45
CA GLU A 90 6.79 -16.49 -9.21
C GLU A 90 7.27 -16.61 -7.76
N GLN A 91 7.30 -15.50 -7.03
CA GLN A 91 7.70 -15.43 -5.62
C GLN A 91 6.46 -15.19 -4.74
N PRO A 92 6.40 -15.81 -3.54
CA PRO A 92 5.37 -15.50 -2.55
C PRO A 92 5.45 -14.03 -2.11
N ARG A 93 4.44 -13.22 -2.45
CA ARG A 93 4.36 -11.81 -2.03
C ARG A 93 3.58 -11.58 -0.74
N TRP A 94 3.16 -12.64 -0.05
CA TRP A 94 2.29 -12.54 1.13
C TRP A 94 2.98 -11.99 2.39
N TYR A 95 4.33 -11.90 2.40
CA TYR A 95 5.12 -11.33 3.51
C TYR A 95 5.65 -9.91 3.24
N TYR A 96 5.72 -9.47 1.98
CA TYR A 96 6.24 -8.14 1.63
C TYR A 96 5.16 -7.06 1.76
N LEU A 97 5.00 -6.52 2.97
CA LEU A 97 4.15 -5.35 3.27
C LEU A 97 4.47 -4.09 2.42
N GLY A 98 5.59 -4.10 1.68
CA GLY A 98 6.06 -2.99 0.83
C GLY A 98 5.59 -3.00 -0.62
N GLU A 99 4.94 -4.07 -1.12
CA GLU A 99 4.40 -4.11 -2.49
C GLU A 99 2.86 -4.12 -2.49
N SER A 100 2.25 -3.10 -3.10
CA SER A 100 0.83 -2.80 -2.92
C SER A 100 -0.13 -3.90 -3.43
N VAL A 101 0.16 -4.54 -4.56
CA VAL A 101 -0.87 -5.36 -5.25
C VAL A 101 -1.15 -6.71 -4.59
N GLY A 102 -0.09 -7.44 -4.21
CA GLY A 102 -0.23 -8.75 -3.55
C GLY A 102 -0.91 -8.62 -2.19
N THR A 103 -0.53 -7.57 -1.45
CA THR A 103 -1.14 -7.22 -0.17
C THR A 103 -2.62 -6.82 -0.35
N LEU A 104 -2.96 -5.98 -1.33
CA LEU A 104 -4.33 -5.55 -1.58
C LEU A 104 -5.29 -6.71 -1.93
N LEU A 105 -4.86 -7.65 -2.78
CA LEU A 105 -5.68 -8.80 -3.13
C LEU A 105 -5.78 -9.80 -1.97
N LEU A 106 -4.77 -9.91 -1.11
CA LEU A 106 -4.86 -10.66 0.14
C LEU A 106 -5.88 -10.04 1.11
N TRP A 107 -5.85 -8.71 1.30
CA TRP A 107 -6.84 -7.99 2.11
C TRP A 107 -8.26 -8.16 1.55
N SER A 108 -8.42 -8.23 0.24
CA SER A 108 -9.73 -8.47 -0.39
C SER A 108 -10.35 -9.80 0.04
N ASN A 109 -9.54 -10.86 0.24
CA ASN A 109 -10.02 -12.15 0.72
C ASN A 109 -10.48 -12.09 2.18
N LEU A 110 -9.79 -11.31 3.02
CA LEU A 110 -10.19 -11.10 4.42
C LEU A 110 -11.49 -10.29 4.50
N ILE A 111 -11.65 -9.25 3.67
CA ILE A 111 -12.88 -8.46 3.58
C ILE A 111 -14.04 -9.34 3.10
N LEU A 112 -13.82 -10.16 2.08
CA LEU A 112 -14.80 -11.12 1.56
C LEU A 112 -15.26 -12.07 2.66
N ALA A 113 -14.32 -12.68 3.39
CA ALA A 113 -14.63 -13.55 4.52
C ALA A 113 -15.43 -12.81 5.61
N TYR A 114 -15.01 -11.60 5.97
CA TYR A 114 -15.67 -10.78 6.98
C TYR A 114 -17.12 -10.44 6.60
N VAL A 115 -17.37 -10.06 5.35
CA VAL A 115 -18.71 -9.70 4.88
C VAL A 115 -19.60 -10.94 4.76
N LEU A 116 -19.10 -12.06 4.25
CA LEU A 116 -19.89 -13.29 4.08
C LEU A 116 -20.29 -13.93 5.41
N THR A 117 -19.45 -13.84 6.44
CA THR A 117 -19.65 -14.52 7.73
C THR A 117 -20.99 -14.15 8.40
N PRO A 118 -21.37 -12.87 8.56
CA PRO A 118 -22.69 -12.46 9.04
C PRO A 118 -23.87 -12.99 8.21
N PHE A 119 -23.75 -13.11 6.88
CA PHE A 119 -24.81 -13.69 6.05
C PHE A 119 -25.00 -15.18 6.33
N ILE A 120 -23.91 -15.90 6.62
CA ILE A 120 -23.97 -17.32 7.00
C ILE A 120 -24.59 -17.45 8.41
N GLN A 121 -24.17 -16.60 9.35
CA GLN A 121 -24.69 -16.58 10.72
C GLN A 121 -26.19 -16.24 10.77
N ALA A 122 -26.65 -15.29 9.94
CA ALA A 122 -28.05 -14.87 9.88
C ALA A 122 -28.98 -15.85 9.13
N ARG A 123 -28.48 -17.00 8.66
CA ARG A 123 -29.30 -18.01 7.98
C ARG A 123 -30.24 -18.71 8.95
N ASP A 124 -31.52 -18.73 8.58
CA ASP A 124 -32.62 -19.35 9.33
C ASP A 124 -32.83 -20.82 8.93
N ILE A 125 -33.36 -21.63 9.86
CA ILE A 125 -33.64 -23.06 9.73
C ILE A 125 -34.69 -23.33 8.64
N GLY A 126 -35.63 -22.39 8.45
CA GLY A 126 -36.68 -22.47 7.44
C GLY A 126 -36.19 -22.32 5.98
N HIS A 127 -34.88 -22.17 5.73
CA HIS A 127 -34.28 -21.99 4.39
C HIS A 127 -34.85 -20.82 3.58
N ARG A 128 -35.56 -19.88 4.23
CA ARG A 128 -36.13 -18.71 3.57
C ARG A 128 -35.01 -17.70 3.31
N TRP A 129 -34.83 -17.31 2.06
CA TRP A 129 -33.86 -16.29 1.63
C TRP A 129 -34.25 -14.84 2.03
N ARG A 130 -35.00 -14.66 3.13
CA ARG A 130 -35.30 -13.34 3.68
C ARG A 130 -34.26 -13.00 4.73
N VAL A 131 -33.28 -12.18 4.34
CA VAL A 131 -32.23 -11.71 5.25
C VAL A 131 -32.84 -10.69 6.22
N ASP A 132 -32.85 -11.00 7.52
CA ASP A 132 -33.18 -9.99 8.54
C ASP A 132 -31.97 -9.05 8.73
N TYR A 133 -32.11 -7.82 8.27
CA TYR A 133 -31.08 -6.78 8.42
C TYR A 133 -30.65 -6.58 9.88
N ALA A 134 -31.58 -6.71 10.84
CA ALA A 134 -31.25 -6.55 12.25
C ALA A 134 -30.27 -7.62 12.75
N ALA A 135 -30.45 -8.86 12.32
CA ALA A 135 -29.53 -9.96 12.60
C ALA A 135 -28.18 -9.73 11.90
N LEU A 136 -28.20 -9.35 10.61
CA LEU A 136 -26.99 -9.10 9.83
C LEU A 136 -26.10 -8.01 10.47
N TYR A 137 -26.69 -6.86 10.81
CA TYR A 137 -25.97 -5.76 11.48
C TYR A 137 -25.39 -6.20 12.83
N ARG A 138 -26.18 -6.92 13.64
CA ARG A 138 -25.74 -7.40 14.96
C ARG A 138 -24.54 -8.33 14.84
N HIS A 139 -24.59 -9.29 13.91
CA HIS A 139 -23.51 -10.22 13.65
C HIS A 139 -22.26 -9.53 13.09
N ALA A 140 -22.41 -8.62 12.12
CA ALA A 140 -21.28 -7.87 11.55
C ALA A 140 -20.51 -7.08 12.61
N ILE A 141 -21.22 -6.28 13.42
CA ILE A 141 -20.57 -5.51 14.49
C ILE A 141 -19.97 -6.43 15.55
N ASN A 142 -20.63 -7.54 15.91
CA ASN A 142 -20.07 -8.51 16.85
C ASN A 142 -18.77 -9.13 16.38
N ASN A 143 -18.76 -9.62 15.14
CA ASN A 143 -17.56 -10.22 14.56
C ASN A 143 -16.41 -9.20 14.52
N GLY A 144 -16.72 -7.93 14.22
CA GLY A 144 -15.74 -6.84 14.25
C GLY A 144 -15.19 -6.58 15.66
N LEU A 145 -16.06 -6.51 16.68
CA LEU A 145 -15.65 -6.31 18.08
C LEU A 145 -14.86 -7.51 18.63
N LEU A 146 -15.25 -8.73 18.28
CA LEU A 146 -14.52 -9.95 18.64
C LEU A 146 -13.13 -9.97 18.03
N LEU A 147 -13.01 -9.62 16.74
CA LEU A 147 -11.72 -9.52 16.07
C LEU A 147 -10.85 -8.43 16.71
N PHE A 148 -11.43 -7.26 17.01
CA PHE A 148 -10.74 -6.18 17.72
C PHE A 148 -10.22 -6.64 19.09
N MET A 149 -11.03 -7.35 19.86
CA MET A 149 -10.62 -7.87 21.16
C MET A 149 -9.51 -8.94 21.06
N ALA A 150 -9.56 -9.79 20.04
CA ALA A 150 -8.49 -10.76 19.77
C ALA A 150 -7.18 -10.07 19.34
N LEU A 151 -7.26 -8.99 18.57
CA LEU A 151 -6.10 -8.17 18.22
C LEU A 151 -5.52 -7.41 19.42
N LEU A 152 -6.37 -6.91 20.33
CA LEU A 152 -5.90 -6.32 21.59
C LEU A 152 -5.17 -7.35 22.46
N MET A 153 -5.70 -8.57 22.54
CA MET A 153 -5.03 -9.67 23.24
C MET A 153 -3.67 -9.99 22.60
N LEU A 154 -3.61 -10.05 21.27
CA LEU A 154 -2.37 -10.27 20.52
C LEU A 154 -1.35 -9.15 20.78
N ALA A 155 -1.78 -7.88 20.75
CA ALA A 155 -0.92 -6.73 21.02
C ALA A 155 -0.38 -6.74 22.45
N ALA A 156 -1.23 -7.02 23.44
CA ALA A 156 -0.81 -7.13 24.84
C ALA A 156 0.18 -8.28 25.05
N PHE A 157 -0.07 -9.44 24.41
CA PHE A 157 0.86 -10.57 24.43
C PHE A 157 2.23 -10.19 23.87
N TRP A 158 2.30 -9.57 22.68
CA TRP A 158 3.57 -9.15 22.08
C TRP A 158 4.30 -8.10 22.89
N LEU A 159 3.58 -7.16 23.50
CA LEU A 159 4.17 -6.17 24.40
C LEU A 159 4.89 -6.84 25.58
N LEU A 160 4.28 -7.87 26.19
CA LEU A 160 4.90 -8.64 27.28
C LEU A 160 6.08 -9.48 26.79
N ILE A 161 5.99 -10.08 25.60
CA ILE A 161 7.09 -10.85 25.00
C ILE A 161 8.30 -9.95 24.70
N TRP A 162 8.09 -8.76 24.15
CA TRP A 162 9.17 -7.80 23.92
C TRP A 162 9.79 -7.29 25.22
N LEU A 163 8.97 -7.04 26.25
CA LEU A 163 9.47 -6.68 27.58
C LEU A 163 10.33 -7.80 28.18
N TRP A 164 9.87 -9.05 28.07
CA TRP A 164 10.61 -10.23 28.51
C TRP A 164 11.94 -10.35 27.75
N ALA A 165 11.91 -10.28 26.41
CA ALA A 165 13.11 -10.31 25.58
C ALA A 165 14.12 -9.23 25.97
N GLY A 166 13.63 -7.99 26.16
CA GLY A 166 14.44 -6.83 26.53
C GLY A 166 15.08 -6.97 27.90
N LEU A 167 14.32 -7.39 28.92
CA LEU A 167 14.82 -7.54 30.29
C LEU A 167 15.97 -8.55 30.37
N PHE A 168 15.82 -9.70 29.71
CA PHE A 168 16.86 -10.75 29.74
C PHE A 168 18.06 -10.40 28.87
N LYS A 169 17.86 -9.64 27.77
CA LYS A 169 18.95 -9.10 26.96
C LYS A 169 19.84 -8.15 27.78
N LEU A 170 19.26 -7.37 28.71
CA LEU A 170 20.02 -6.52 29.64
C LEU A 170 20.87 -7.32 30.64
N VAL A 171 20.36 -8.47 31.10
CA VAL A 171 21.10 -9.40 31.99
C VAL A 171 22.16 -10.21 31.21
N GLY A 172 22.22 -10.07 29.88
CA GLY A 172 23.17 -10.77 29.00
C GLY A 172 22.67 -12.10 28.45
N ILE A 173 21.42 -12.51 28.75
CA ILE A 173 20.83 -13.76 28.26
C ILE A 173 20.10 -13.49 26.93
N ARG A 174 20.72 -13.89 25.81
CA ARG A 174 20.14 -13.70 24.46
C ARG A 174 19.16 -14.79 24.02
N LEU A 175 19.09 -15.92 24.73
CA LEU A 175 18.27 -17.09 24.39
C LEU A 175 16.79 -16.73 24.12
N PHE A 176 16.20 -15.90 24.98
CA PHE A 176 14.79 -15.51 24.85
C PHE A 176 14.55 -14.60 23.65
N ALA A 177 15.43 -13.64 23.41
CA ALA A 177 15.34 -12.78 22.22
C ALA A 177 15.43 -13.64 20.93
N THR A 178 16.39 -14.56 20.86
CA THR A 178 16.53 -15.45 19.69
C THR A 178 15.34 -16.39 19.50
N LEU A 179 14.73 -16.87 20.60
CA LEU A 179 13.54 -17.72 20.51
C LEU A 179 12.32 -16.93 20.05
N PHE A 180 12.08 -15.74 20.61
CA PHE A 180 10.89 -14.93 20.31
C PHE A 180 10.96 -14.23 18.95
N GLU A 181 12.16 -13.97 18.44
CA GLU A 181 12.38 -13.46 17.08
C GLU A 181 12.33 -14.57 16.02
N SER A 182 12.23 -15.85 16.40
CA SER A 182 12.11 -16.95 15.45
C SER A 182 10.77 -16.93 14.69
N SER A 183 10.80 -17.20 13.39
CA SER A 183 9.62 -17.25 12.50
C SER A 183 8.53 -18.17 13.06
N GLY A 184 8.93 -19.36 13.53
CA GLY A 184 8.03 -20.36 14.09
C GLY A 184 7.30 -19.89 15.35
N PHE A 185 8.03 -19.27 16.29
CA PHE A 185 7.40 -18.72 17.48
C PHE A 185 6.42 -17.60 17.11
N ILE A 186 6.80 -16.68 16.22
CA ILE A 186 5.96 -15.55 15.82
C ILE A 186 4.62 -16.04 15.25
N TRP A 187 4.63 -16.93 14.26
CA TRP A 187 3.41 -17.39 13.59
C TRP A 187 2.55 -18.27 14.48
N VAL A 188 3.15 -19.26 15.17
CA VAL A 188 2.41 -20.21 16.02
C VAL A 188 1.83 -19.51 17.25
N ALA A 189 2.61 -18.70 17.95
CA ALA A 189 2.13 -17.98 19.12
C ALA A 189 1.03 -16.97 18.75
N SER A 190 1.23 -16.19 17.68
CA SER A 190 0.24 -15.19 17.25
C SER A 190 -1.11 -15.83 16.91
N ALA A 191 -1.13 -16.89 16.10
CA ALA A 191 -2.37 -17.58 15.72
C ALA A 191 -3.08 -18.20 16.94
N THR A 192 -2.31 -18.80 17.86
CA THR A 192 -2.85 -19.40 19.09
C THR A 192 -3.44 -18.34 20.01
N VAL A 193 -2.76 -17.21 20.21
CA VAL A 193 -3.24 -16.11 21.05
C VAL A 193 -4.49 -15.47 20.46
N VAL A 194 -4.56 -15.29 19.14
CA VAL A 194 -5.78 -14.83 18.46
C VAL A 194 -6.94 -15.79 18.69
N ALA A 195 -6.71 -17.10 18.56
CA ALA A 195 -7.75 -18.11 18.81
C ALA A 195 -8.26 -18.10 20.26
N ILE A 196 -7.37 -17.93 21.24
CA ILE A 196 -7.73 -17.75 22.66
C ILE A 196 -8.52 -16.45 22.85
N GLY A 197 -8.09 -15.34 22.25
CA GLY A 197 -8.78 -14.06 22.31
C GLY A 197 -10.21 -14.14 21.77
N LEU A 198 -10.40 -14.86 20.65
CA LEU A 198 -11.72 -15.13 20.08
C LEU A 198 -12.59 -15.97 21.03
N TRP A 199 -12.04 -17.04 21.60
CA TRP A 199 -12.75 -17.89 22.56
C TRP A 199 -13.22 -17.09 23.79
N ILE A 200 -12.34 -16.29 24.41
CA ILE A 200 -12.70 -15.44 25.56
C ILE A 200 -13.83 -14.46 25.20
N GLY A 201 -13.76 -13.86 24.01
CA GLY A 201 -14.77 -12.88 23.56
C GLY A 201 -16.12 -13.52 23.32
N LEU A 202 -16.10 -14.73 22.77
CA LEU A 202 -17.29 -15.51 22.49
C LEU A 202 -17.96 -15.99 23.79
N GLU A 203 -17.20 -16.41 24.81
CA GLU A 203 -17.77 -16.79 26.12
C GLU A 203 -18.38 -15.60 26.86
N ARG A 204 -17.79 -14.41 26.74
CA ARG A 204 -18.24 -13.20 27.43
C ARG A 204 -19.18 -12.35 26.57
N GLY A 205 -20.30 -12.92 26.14
CA GLY A 205 -21.29 -12.21 25.30
C GLY A 205 -21.75 -10.85 25.86
N GLN A 206 -21.88 -10.73 27.19
CA GLN A 206 -22.21 -9.47 27.86
C GLN A 206 -21.18 -8.36 27.62
N LEU A 207 -19.88 -8.71 27.53
CA LEU A 207 -18.82 -7.74 27.24
C LEU A 207 -18.93 -7.22 25.81
N VAL A 208 -19.24 -8.10 24.86
CA VAL A 208 -19.42 -7.72 23.45
C VAL A 208 -20.62 -6.78 23.30
N ASP A 209 -21.72 -7.07 23.99
CA ASP A 209 -22.89 -6.18 23.96
C ASP A 209 -22.61 -4.83 24.65
N ALA A 210 -21.85 -4.82 25.76
CA ALA A 210 -21.40 -3.59 26.40
C ALA A 210 -20.51 -2.75 25.46
N LEU A 211 -19.51 -3.37 24.81
CA LEU A 211 -18.64 -2.71 23.83
C LEU A 211 -19.42 -2.17 22.64
N ARG A 212 -20.44 -2.91 22.17
CA ARG A 212 -21.34 -2.44 21.12
C ARG A 212 -22.07 -1.18 21.54
N ASN A 213 -22.60 -1.14 22.76
CA ASN A 213 -23.28 0.05 23.29
C ASN A 213 -22.33 1.25 23.39
N VAL A 214 -21.07 1.03 23.81
CA VAL A 214 -20.02 2.07 23.82
C VAL A 214 -19.72 2.56 22.40
N LEU A 215 -19.48 1.65 21.45
CA LEU A 215 -19.23 1.99 20.05
C LEU A 215 -20.38 2.83 19.47
N GLN A 216 -21.62 2.44 19.76
CA GLN A 216 -22.80 3.18 19.33
C GLN A 216 -22.88 4.58 19.97
N ALA A 217 -22.54 4.71 21.26
CA ALA A 217 -22.46 6.01 21.92
C ALA A 217 -21.40 6.90 21.25
N MET A 218 -20.23 6.34 20.93
CA MET A 218 -19.18 7.04 20.18
C MET A 218 -19.68 7.46 18.78
N CYS A 219 -20.37 6.58 18.05
CA CYS A 219 -20.96 6.93 16.75
C CYS A 219 -21.95 8.10 16.88
N ARG A 220 -22.80 8.09 17.91
CA ARG A 220 -23.77 9.17 18.16
C ARG A 220 -23.10 10.49 18.50
N PHE A 221 -21.96 10.45 19.18
CA PHE A 221 -21.19 11.62 19.56
C PHE A 221 -20.37 12.20 18.38
N LEU A 222 -19.77 11.33 17.57
CA LEU A 222 -18.90 11.72 16.45
C LEU A 222 -19.66 12.07 15.16
N LEU A 223 -20.89 11.55 14.97
CA LEU A 223 -21.68 11.85 13.78
C LEU A 223 -21.87 13.38 13.57
N PRO A 224 -22.30 14.18 14.57
CA PRO A 224 -22.39 15.64 14.45
C PRO A 224 -21.10 16.31 13.96
N LEU A 225 -19.94 15.82 14.41
CA LEU A 225 -18.65 16.35 13.97
C LEU A 225 -18.44 16.11 12.47
N THR A 226 -18.74 14.90 11.97
CA THR A 226 -18.63 14.64 10.52
C THR A 226 -19.65 15.41 9.70
N VAL A 227 -20.85 15.63 10.23
CA VAL A 227 -21.87 16.49 9.60
C VAL A 227 -21.34 17.91 9.47
N LEU A 228 -20.77 18.46 10.54
CA LEU A 228 -20.17 19.80 10.55
C LEU A 228 -19.04 19.91 9.53
N ILE A 229 -18.07 19.00 9.56
CA ILE A 229 -16.93 19.00 8.62
C ILE A 229 -17.42 18.91 7.18
N LEU A 230 -18.39 18.03 6.88
CA LEU A 230 -18.91 17.84 5.53
C LEU A 230 -19.62 19.09 5.03
N LEU A 231 -20.51 19.67 5.83
CA LEU A 231 -21.25 20.87 5.44
C LEU A 231 -20.33 22.08 5.29
N LEU A 232 -19.39 22.28 6.23
CA LEU A 232 -18.39 23.34 6.11
C LEU A 232 -17.55 23.18 4.85
N PHE A 233 -17.07 21.97 4.56
CA PHE A 233 -16.32 21.69 3.35
C PHE A 233 -17.13 22.09 2.09
N VAL A 234 -18.37 21.62 1.98
CA VAL A 234 -19.24 21.93 0.83
C VAL A 234 -19.54 23.42 0.71
N VAL A 235 -19.77 24.12 1.82
CA VAL A 235 -19.99 25.57 1.84
C VAL A 235 -18.73 26.34 1.46
N CYS A 236 -17.53 25.86 1.82
CA CYS A 236 -16.27 26.51 1.47
C CYS A 236 -15.89 26.34 -0.02
N LEU A 237 -16.26 25.23 -0.65
CA LEU A 237 -15.94 24.93 -2.06
C LEU A 237 -16.24 26.07 -3.06
N PRO A 238 -17.42 26.74 -3.05
CA PRO A 238 -17.69 27.85 -3.96
C PRO A 238 -16.80 29.08 -3.73
N PHE A 239 -16.20 29.25 -2.54
CA PHE A 239 -15.32 30.36 -2.24
C PHE A 239 -13.85 30.07 -2.57
N THR A 240 -13.39 28.83 -2.32
CA THR A 240 -11.98 28.43 -2.56
C THR A 240 -11.73 27.93 -3.98
N GLY A 241 -12.79 27.52 -4.69
CA GLY A 241 -12.68 26.77 -5.94
C GLY A 241 -12.21 25.33 -5.72
N LEU A 242 -12.10 24.58 -6.83
CA LEU A 242 -11.70 23.17 -6.83
C LEU A 242 -10.19 22.97 -7.02
N GLN A 243 -9.46 23.99 -7.43
CA GLN A 243 -8.05 23.87 -7.82
C GLN A 243 -7.12 23.40 -6.68
N PRO A 244 -7.23 23.93 -5.45
CA PRO A 244 -6.41 23.45 -4.33
C PRO A 244 -6.60 21.96 -4.03
N LEU A 245 -7.78 21.41 -4.31
CA LEU A 245 -8.07 20.00 -4.12
C LEU A 245 -7.17 19.14 -5.02
N TRP A 246 -6.94 19.55 -6.27
CA TRP A 246 -6.19 18.77 -7.25
C TRP A 246 -4.68 18.77 -7.01
N GLU A 247 -4.16 19.84 -6.42
CA GLU A 247 -2.73 20.03 -6.14
C GLU A 247 -2.21 19.08 -5.03
N THR A 248 -3.05 18.75 -4.04
CA THR A 248 -2.67 17.95 -2.85
C THR A 248 -2.26 16.50 -3.14
N ARG A 249 -2.40 15.99 -4.36
CA ARG A 249 -2.16 14.59 -4.80
C ARG A 249 -2.96 13.50 -4.07
N HIS A 250 -3.66 13.83 -2.98
CA HIS A 250 -4.35 12.89 -2.09
C HIS A 250 -5.85 13.20 -1.96
N ALA A 251 -6.45 13.95 -2.89
CA ALA A 251 -7.87 14.29 -2.85
C ALA A 251 -8.79 13.06 -2.80
N THR A 252 -8.60 12.08 -3.70
CA THR A 252 -9.44 10.87 -3.75
C THR A 252 -9.49 10.12 -2.40
N PRO A 253 -8.37 9.71 -1.78
CA PRO A 253 -8.42 8.96 -0.53
C PRO A 253 -9.04 9.77 0.61
N ILE A 254 -8.80 11.08 0.70
CA ILE A 254 -9.38 11.93 1.76
C ILE A 254 -10.90 12.05 1.59
N LEU A 255 -11.39 12.30 0.37
CA LEU A 255 -12.81 12.39 0.08
C LEU A 255 -13.53 11.06 0.34
N LEU A 256 -12.95 9.95 -0.10
CA LEU A 256 -13.49 8.62 0.16
C LEU A 256 -13.50 8.29 1.66
N ALA A 257 -12.41 8.60 2.38
CA ALA A 257 -12.34 8.41 3.83
C ALA A 257 -13.46 9.19 4.54
N MET A 258 -13.72 10.43 4.12
CA MET A 258 -14.81 11.23 4.65
C MET A 258 -16.19 10.60 4.38
N VAL A 259 -16.44 10.16 3.14
CA VAL A 259 -17.69 9.48 2.76
C VAL A 259 -17.89 8.20 3.58
N PHE A 260 -16.89 7.32 3.63
CA PHE A 260 -16.97 6.07 4.38
C PHE A 260 -17.11 6.28 5.88
N ALA A 261 -16.39 7.25 6.47
CA ALA A 261 -16.52 7.60 7.88
C ALA A 261 -17.94 8.07 8.19
N HIS A 262 -18.49 8.98 7.38
CA HIS A 262 -19.85 9.47 7.56
C HIS A 262 -20.90 8.35 7.41
N VAL A 263 -20.76 7.50 6.39
CA VAL A 263 -21.63 6.33 6.18
C VAL A 263 -21.54 5.36 7.37
N ALA A 264 -20.34 5.07 7.87
CA ALA A 264 -20.13 4.14 8.98
C ALA A 264 -20.75 4.68 10.29
N LEU A 265 -20.51 5.96 10.61
CA LEU A 265 -21.08 6.60 11.80
C LEU A 265 -22.61 6.66 11.72
N LEU A 266 -23.16 7.02 10.56
CA LEU A 266 -24.60 7.11 10.36
C LEU A 266 -25.26 5.73 10.50
N ASN A 267 -24.67 4.68 9.93
CA ASN A 267 -25.13 3.31 10.14
C ASN A 267 -25.01 2.86 11.60
N GLY A 268 -23.96 3.29 12.30
CA GLY A 268 -23.77 3.05 13.74
C GLY A 268 -24.87 3.67 14.60
N VAL A 269 -25.39 4.83 14.19
CA VAL A 269 -26.50 5.53 14.87
C VAL A 269 -27.86 4.91 14.54
N VAL A 270 -28.12 4.60 13.27
CA VAL A 270 -29.41 4.04 12.80
C VAL A 270 -29.59 2.57 13.20
N GLN A 271 -28.50 1.81 13.33
CA GLN A 271 -28.46 0.42 13.79
C GLN A 271 -29.36 -0.52 12.97
N ASP A 272 -30.45 -1.02 13.57
CA ASP A 272 -31.41 -1.93 12.94
C ASP A 272 -32.56 -1.20 12.23
N GLY A 273 -32.61 0.13 12.34
CA GLY A 273 -33.67 0.97 11.79
C GLY A 273 -35.05 0.73 12.43
N ARG A 274 -35.11 0.10 13.61
CA ARG A 274 -36.35 -0.18 14.34
C ARG A 274 -36.57 0.75 15.53
N GLN A 275 -35.50 1.34 16.08
CA GLN A 275 -35.57 2.25 17.22
C GLN A 275 -35.60 3.71 16.78
N ALA A 276 -36.47 4.51 17.42
CA ALA A 276 -36.49 5.95 17.20
C ALA A 276 -35.22 6.59 17.80
N VAL A 277 -34.35 7.14 16.94
CA VAL A 277 -33.15 7.86 17.38
C VAL A 277 -33.57 9.20 17.99
N HIS A 278 -33.21 9.45 19.26
CA HIS A 278 -33.59 10.66 20.01
C HIS A 278 -32.72 11.88 19.68
N TYR A 279 -32.51 12.20 18.40
CA TYR A 279 -31.87 13.45 18.01
C TYR A 279 -32.85 14.63 17.96
N PRO A 280 -32.43 15.84 18.39
CA PRO A 280 -33.22 17.05 18.21
C PRO A 280 -33.43 17.32 16.72
N ARG A 281 -34.57 17.95 16.38
CA ARG A 281 -34.97 18.17 14.98
C ARG A 281 -33.90 18.92 14.17
N ALA A 282 -33.24 19.92 14.75
CA ALA A 282 -32.19 20.68 14.10
C ALA A 282 -31.03 19.79 13.64
N LEU A 283 -30.54 18.90 14.51
CA LEU A 283 -29.46 17.98 14.16
C LEU A 283 -29.88 16.96 13.10
N ARG A 284 -31.14 16.48 13.13
CA ARG A 284 -31.65 15.60 12.07
C ARG A 284 -31.65 16.29 10.70
N VAL A 285 -32.07 17.55 10.64
CA VAL A 285 -32.03 18.33 9.38
C VAL A 285 -30.60 18.49 8.88
N LEU A 286 -29.63 18.74 9.77
CA LEU A 286 -28.22 18.83 9.38
C LEU A 286 -27.68 17.48 8.87
N VAL A 287 -28.05 16.35 9.49
CA VAL A 287 -27.68 15.00 9.01
C VAL A 287 -28.31 14.69 7.66
N ASP A 288 -29.57 15.07 7.46
CA ASP A 288 -30.26 14.90 6.19
C ASP A 288 -29.57 15.75 5.10
N ALA A 289 -29.25 17.01 5.42
CA ALA A 289 -28.51 17.92 4.53
C ALA A 289 -27.13 17.36 4.17
N SER A 290 -26.36 16.88 5.15
CA SER A 290 -25.04 16.29 4.88
C SER A 290 -25.15 15.02 4.02
N SER A 291 -26.20 14.22 4.23
CA SER A 291 -26.47 13.02 3.43
C SER A 291 -26.80 13.35 1.98
N LEU A 292 -27.51 14.46 1.71
CA LEU A 292 -27.76 14.96 0.35
C LEU A 292 -26.50 15.49 -0.33
N CYS A 293 -25.50 15.90 0.45
CA CYS A 293 -24.21 16.35 -0.06
C CYS A 293 -23.20 15.20 -0.33
N LEU A 294 -23.42 13.99 0.19
CA LEU A 294 -22.49 12.85 -0.02
C LEU A 294 -22.26 12.52 -1.51
N PRO A 295 -23.27 12.50 -2.40
CA PRO A 295 -23.05 12.23 -3.81
C PRO A 295 -22.12 13.24 -4.49
N LEU A 296 -22.13 14.50 -4.04
CA LEU A 296 -21.20 15.53 -4.51
C LEU A 296 -19.76 15.14 -4.15
N LEU A 297 -19.49 14.75 -2.89
CA LEU A 297 -18.16 14.32 -2.47
C LEU A 297 -17.69 13.07 -3.23
N ALA A 298 -18.58 12.08 -3.42
CA ALA A 298 -18.26 10.90 -4.21
C ALA A 298 -17.97 11.26 -5.68
N GLY A 299 -18.73 12.17 -6.28
CA GLY A 299 -18.49 12.69 -7.64
C GLY A 299 -17.16 13.44 -7.76
N LEU A 300 -16.79 14.24 -6.77
CA LEU A 300 -15.48 14.88 -6.70
C LEU A 300 -14.36 13.84 -6.61
N ALA A 301 -14.55 12.76 -5.86
CA ALA A 301 -13.58 11.66 -5.78
C ALA A 301 -13.42 10.93 -7.12
N VAL A 302 -14.51 10.71 -7.87
CA VAL A 302 -14.48 10.16 -9.24
C VAL A 302 -13.65 11.08 -10.14
N TYR A 303 -13.91 12.38 -10.13
CA TYR A 303 -13.21 13.34 -10.96
C TYR A 303 -11.72 13.45 -10.60
N ALA A 304 -11.40 13.47 -9.31
CA ALA A 304 -10.02 13.43 -8.79
C ALA A 304 -9.24 12.22 -9.31
N LEU A 305 -9.89 11.04 -9.27
CA LEU A 305 -9.31 9.79 -9.69
C LEU A 305 -9.15 9.75 -11.22
N TRP A 306 -10.13 10.26 -11.96
CA TRP A 306 -10.07 10.41 -13.42
C TRP A 306 -8.86 11.25 -13.85
N LEU A 307 -8.65 12.42 -13.22
CA LEU A 307 -7.48 13.27 -13.47
C LEU A 307 -6.16 12.50 -13.30
N ARG A 308 -6.05 11.69 -12.24
CA ARG A 308 -4.85 10.88 -11.98
C ARG A 308 -4.66 9.76 -12.99
N ILE A 309 -5.73 9.10 -13.41
CA ILE A 309 -5.68 8.05 -14.45
C ILE A 309 -5.29 8.66 -15.81
N ALA A 310 -5.84 9.83 -16.16
CA ALA A 310 -5.47 10.53 -17.38
C ALA A 310 -3.99 10.97 -17.39
N GLN A 311 -3.47 11.44 -16.25
CA GLN A 311 -2.08 11.90 -16.12
C GLN A 311 -1.06 10.76 -16.04
N TYR A 312 -1.30 9.77 -15.18
CA TYR A 312 -0.31 8.74 -14.81
C TYR A 312 -0.69 7.33 -15.24
N GLY A 313 -1.83 7.17 -15.93
CA GLY A 313 -2.33 5.88 -16.34
C GLY A 313 -2.93 5.08 -15.19
N LEU A 314 -3.39 3.90 -15.54
CA LEU A 314 -4.00 2.96 -14.62
C LEU A 314 -2.92 2.16 -13.88
N THR A 315 -3.04 2.12 -12.56
CA THR A 315 -2.26 1.26 -11.68
C THR A 315 -3.21 0.38 -10.88
N PRO A 316 -2.74 -0.75 -10.32
CA PRO A 316 -3.62 -1.65 -9.57
C PRO A 316 -4.33 -0.95 -8.41
N ASP A 317 -3.64 -0.07 -7.69
CA ASP A 317 -4.19 0.75 -6.62
C ASP A 317 -5.32 1.66 -7.10
N ARG A 318 -5.20 2.23 -8.32
CA ARG A 318 -6.24 3.07 -8.92
C ARG A 318 -7.45 2.24 -9.36
N VAL A 319 -7.27 0.99 -9.80
CA VAL A 319 -8.39 0.08 -10.09
C VAL A 319 -9.17 -0.26 -8.82
N VAL A 320 -8.47 -0.56 -7.73
CA VAL A 320 -9.10 -0.76 -6.43
C VAL A 320 -9.80 0.50 -5.96
N ALA A 321 -9.18 1.68 -6.12
CA ALA A 321 -9.79 2.97 -5.82
C ALA A 321 -11.04 3.25 -6.66
N LEU A 322 -11.08 2.84 -7.94
CA LEU A 322 -12.29 2.94 -8.77
C LEU A 322 -13.42 2.11 -8.17
N GLY A 323 -13.12 0.88 -7.73
CA GLY A 323 -14.10 0.04 -7.06
C GLY A 323 -14.59 0.62 -5.72
N ALA A 324 -13.66 1.11 -4.90
CA ALA A 324 -14.00 1.78 -3.64
C ALA A 324 -14.85 3.05 -3.88
N THR A 325 -14.54 3.82 -4.93
CA THR A 325 -15.30 4.99 -5.33
C THR A 325 -16.71 4.63 -5.81
N LEU A 326 -16.85 3.54 -6.56
CA LEU A 326 -18.16 3.02 -6.97
C LEU A 326 -18.99 2.63 -5.75
N VAL A 327 -18.40 1.88 -4.80
CA VAL A 327 -19.08 1.50 -3.55
C VAL A 327 -19.49 2.74 -2.74
N ALA A 328 -18.60 3.72 -2.60
CA ALA A 328 -18.88 4.98 -1.91
C ALA A 328 -20.02 5.76 -2.58
N LEU A 329 -20.02 5.85 -3.91
CA LEU A 329 -21.08 6.50 -4.69
C LEU A 329 -22.42 5.79 -4.50
N LEU A 330 -22.44 4.46 -4.56
CA LEU A 330 -23.66 3.68 -4.34
C LEU A 330 -24.22 3.86 -2.92
N HIS A 331 -23.36 3.92 -1.90
CA HIS A 331 -23.76 4.24 -0.53
C HIS A 331 -24.30 5.68 -0.42
N ALA A 332 -23.64 6.65 -1.04
CA ALA A 332 -24.08 8.04 -1.06
C ALA A 332 -25.47 8.19 -1.72
N LEU A 333 -25.68 7.55 -2.86
CA LEU A 333 -26.96 7.54 -3.57
C LEU A 333 -28.06 6.82 -2.76
N ALA A 334 -27.74 5.69 -2.11
CA ALA A 334 -28.67 4.99 -1.25
C ALA A 334 -29.11 5.83 -0.04
N LEU A 335 -28.19 6.58 0.57
CA LEU A 335 -28.48 7.50 1.65
C LEU A 335 -29.34 8.67 1.18
N MET A 336 -28.98 9.30 0.07
CA MET A 336 -29.78 10.36 -0.56
C MET A 336 -31.22 9.85 -0.83
N ALA A 337 -31.36 8.66 -1.41
CA ALA A 337 -32.67 8.05 -1.65
C ALA A 337 -33.44 7.76 -0.35
N ALA A 338 -32.76 7.31 0.71
CA ALA A 338 -33.38 7.07 2.01
C ALA A 338 -33.90 8.35 2.68
N VAL A 339 -33.18 9.48 2.52
CA VAL A 339 -33.63 10.80 2.98
C VAL A 339 -34.85 11.28 2.19
N LEU A 340 -34.83 11.13 0.86
CA LEU A 340 -35.90 11.61 -0.02
C LEU A 340 -37.20 10.79 0.09
N GLN A 341 -37.11 9.47 0.28
CA GLN A 341 -38.28 8.58 0.26
C GLN A 341 -39.17 8.70 1.50
N ARG A 342 -38.72 9.34 2.60
CA ARG A 342 -39.48 9.62 3.84
C ARG A 342 -40.50 8.53 4.23
N ARG A 343 -40.08 7.27 4.25
CA ARG A 343 -40.91 6.11 4.65
C ARG A 343 -41.11 6.06 6.17
N ASP A 344 -41.93 5.11 6.63
CA ASP A 344 -42.18 4.84 8.06
C ASP A 344 -40.87 4.55 8.82
N GLY A 345 -40.28 5.60 9.40
CA GLY A 345 -39.01 5.58 10.12
C GLY A 345 -37.90 6.38 9.42
N TRP A 346 -37.18 7.19 10.21
CA TRP A 346 -36.03 7.96 9.72
C TRP A 346 -34.97 7.02 9.14
N LEU A 347 -34.59 7.24 7.87
CA LEU A 347 -33.64 6.43 7.11
C LEU A 347 -33.98 4.93 6.99
N ALA A 348 -35.27 4.55 7.10
CA ALA A 348 -35.70 3.15 7.03
C ALA A 348 -35.32 2.44 5.71
N GLY A 349 -35.08 3.20 4.62
CA GLY A 349 -34.59 2.67 3.34
C GLY A 349 -33.25 1.92 3.45
N LEU A 350 -32.42 2.27 4.44
CA LEU A 350 -31.12 1.63 4.69
C LEU A 350 -31.21 0.14 4.98
N ARG A 351 -32.34 -0.31 5.56
CA ARG A 351 -32.59 -1.73 5.83
C ARG A 351 -32.62 -2.58 4.55
N ARG A 352 -32.97 -1.98 3.42
CA ARG A 352 -33.01 -2.66 2.11
C ARG A 352 -31.72 -2.44 1.34
N SER A 353 -31.17 -1.23 1.35
CA SER A 353 -29.97 -0.93 0.58
C SER A 353 -28.72 -1.58 1.17
N ASN A 354 -28.54 -1.59 2.49
CA ASN A 354 -27.27 -2.05 3.09
C ASN A 354 -26.94 -3.52 2.80
N PRO A 355 -27.86 -4.51 2.94
CA PRO A 355 -27.57 -5.87 2.52
C PRO A 355 -27.23 -5.98 1.03
N LEU A 356 -27.93 -5.24 0.17
CA LEU A 356 -27.66 -5.23 -1.27
C LEU A 356 -26.28 -4.64 -1.57
N LEU A 357 -25.91 -3.53 -0.94
CA LEU A 357 -24.61 -2.88 -1.10
C LEU A 357 -23.45 -3.73 -0.58
N ALA A 358 -23.68 -4.50 0.49
CA ALA A 358 -22.72 -5.50 0.97
C ALA A 358 -22.52 -6.62 -0.06
N LEU A 359 -23.59 -7.13 -0.67
CA LEU A 359 -23.51 -8.13 -1.74
C LEU A 359 -22.88 -7.58 -3.03
N VAL A 360 -23.17 -6.33 -3.39
CA VAL A 360 -22.52 -5.65 -4.52
C VAL A 360 -21.03 -5.49 -4.27
N SER A 361 -20.63 -5.13 -3.04
CA SER A 361 -19.22 -5.07 -2.65
C SER A 361 -18.54 -6.44 -2.78
N VAL A 362 -19.20 -7.52 -2.32
CA VAL A 362 -18.71 -8.90 -2.52
C VAL A 362 -18.57 -9.23 -4.00
N ALA A 363 -19.59 -8.96 -4.81
CA ALA A 363 -19.55 -9.22 -6.24
C ALA A 363 -18.40 -8.45 -6.91
N LEU A 364 -18.20 -7.18 -6.56
CA LEU A 364 -17.11 -6.37 -7.08
C LEU A 364 -15.73 -6.93 -6.72
N LEU A 365 -15.52 -7.36 -5.48
CA LEU A 365 -14.27 -7.99 -5.05
C LEU A 365 -14.00 -9.30 -5.81
N LEU A 366 -15.03 -10.11 -6.06
CA LEU A 366 -14.91 -11.33 -6.87
C LEU A 366 -14.61 -11.03 -8.33
N LEU A 367 -15.29 -10.05 -8.91
CA LEU A 367 -15.06 -9.61 -10.28
C LEU A 367 -13.62 -9.10 -10.48
N MET A 368 -13.04 -8.42 -9.49
CA MET A 368 -11.64 -7.97 -9.51
C MET A 368 -10.61 -9.10 -9.57
N HIS A 369 -11.01 -10.35 -9.34
CA HIS A 369 -10.11 -11.50 -9.49
C HIS A 369 -10.23 -12.16 -10.87
N LEU A 370 -11.24 -11.78 -11.65
CA LEU A 370 -11.43 -12.27 -13.02
C LEU A 370 -10.58 -11.44 -14.00
N PRO A 371 -10.01 -12.06 -15.06
CA PRO A 371 -9.19 -11.36 -16.05
C PRO A 371 -9.74 -10.02 -16.58
N PRO A 372 -11.03 -9.87 -16.94
CA PRO A 372 -11.53 -8.61 -17.51
C PRO A 372 -11.53 -7.43 -16.52
N LEU A 373 -11.63 -7.70 -15.23
CA LEU A 373 -11.70 -6.66 -14.17
C LEU A 373 -10.51 -6.74 -13.21
N SER A 374 -9.51 -7.57 -13.54
CA SER A 374 -8.31 -7.74 -12.73
C SER A 374 -7.50 -6.45 -12.72
N PRO A 375 -7.17 -5.90 -11.53
CA PRO A 375 -6.29 -4.74 -11.40
C PRO A 375 -4.96 -4.92 -12.13
N LEU A 376 -4.44 -6.15 -12.17
CA LEU A 376 -3.19 -6.50 -12.83
C LEU A 376 -3.33 -6.46 -14.35
N GLN A 377 -4.37 -7.10 -14.90
CA GLN A 377 -4.60 -7.13 -16.35
C GLN A 377 -4.92 -5.75 -16.92
N LEU A 378 -5.81 -4.99 -16.25
CA LEU A 378 -6.22 -3.66 -16.70
C LEU A 378 -5.05 -2.68 -16.66
N SER A 379 -4.23 -2.72 -15.61
CA SER A 379 -3.06 -1.86 -15.50
C SER A 379 -1.99 -2.21 -16.54
N ALA A 380 -1.73 -3.50 -16.76
CA ALA A 380 -0.78 -3.94 -17.78
C ALA A 380 -1.22 -3.55 -19.20
N ALA A 381 -2.51 -3.75 -19.53
CA ALA A 381 -3.06 -3.32 -20.81
C ALA A 381 -2.98 -1.79 -21.00
N ASN A 382 -3.27 -1.01 -19.95
CA ASN A 382 -3.17 0.45 -20.02
C ASN A 382 -1.73 0.93 -20.23
N GLN A 383 -0.76 0.40 -19.48
CA GLN A 383 0.64 0.78 -19.64
C GLN A 383 1.17 0.38 -21.02
N TYR A 384 0.82 -0.81 -21.52
CA TYR A 384 1.15 -1.24 -22.88
C TYR A 384 0.65 -0.27 -23.95
N GLN A 385 -0.63 0.14 -23.88
CA GLN A 385 -1.19 1.08 -24.84
C GLN A 385 -0.51 2.45 -24.78
N ARG A 386 -0.18 2.94 -23.59
CA ARG A 386 0.49 4.24 -23.42
C ARG A 386 1.95 4.23 -23.87
N LEU A 387 2.63 3.09 -23.84
CA LEU A 387 3.97 2.95 -24.41
C LEU A 387 3.95 3.08 -25.93
N LEU A 388 2.87 2.60 -26.58
CA LEU A 388 2.66 2.69 -28.02
C LEU A 388 2.10 4.05 -28.46
N ASP A 389 1.45 4.78 -27.57
CA ASP A 389 0.93 6.11 -27.85
C ASP A 389 2.05 7.16 -27.83
N GLU A 390 2.42 7.64 -29.02
CA GLU A 390 3.47 8.63 -29.21
C GLU A 390 3.13 10.00 -28.60
N GLN A 391 1.85 10.27 -28.30
CA GLN A 391 1.43 11.51 -27.65
C GLN A 391 1.67 11.50 -26.14
N VAL A 392 1.98 10.33 -25.55
CA VAL A 392 2.25 10.20 -24.12
C VAL A 392 3.75 10.34 -23.86
N PRO A 393 4.17 11.35 -23.06
CA PRO A 393 5.57 11.51 -22.65
C PRO A 393 6.11 10.24 -21.97
N ALA A 394 7.38 9.92 -22.21
CA ALA A 394 8.04 8.75 -21.62
C ALA A 394 7.97 8.74 -20.08
N GLU A 395 8.12 9.90 -19.44
CA GLU A 395 7.99 10.11 -17.98
C GLU A 395 6.63 9.69 -17.41
N ARG A 396 5.60 9.65 -18.26
CA ARG A 396 4.25 9.26 -17.86
C ARG A 396 3.97 7.79 -18.10
N THR A 397 4.91 7.04 -18.66
CA THR A 397 4.80 5.58 -18.86
C THR A 397 5.70 4.84 -17.87
N ASP A 398 5.30 3.64 -17.45
CA ASP A 398 6.09 2.83 -16.51
C ASP A 398 6.35 1.42 -17.08
N LEU A 399 7.41 1.31 -17.87
CA LEU A 399 7.87 0.04 -18.43
C LEU A 399 8.30 -0.95 -17.33
N GLY A 400 8.89 -0.44 -16.25
CA GLY A 400 9.33 -1.26 -15.11
C GLY A 400 8.20 -1.97 -14.40
N ALA A 401 7.04 -1.31 -14.30
CA ALA A 401 5.86 -1.88 -13.68
C ALA A 401 5.39 -3.17 -14.39
N LEU A 402 5.51 -3.24 -15.72
CA LEU A 402 5.16 -4.45 -16.48
C LEU A 402 5.97 -5.68 -16.05
N ARG A 403 7.28 -5.52 -15.80
CA ARG A 403 8.15 -6.63 -15.39
C ARG A 403 8.03 -6.95 -13.90
N PHE A 404 8.07 -5.93 -13.04
CA PHE A 404 8.28 -6.13 -11.61
C PHE A 404 6.99 -6.07 -10.77
N GLN A 405 5.96 -5.37 -11.21
CA GLN A 405 4.79 -5.08 -10.36
C GLN A 405 3.50 -5.76 -10.83
N LEU A 406 3.38 -6.05 -12.13
CA LEU A 406 2.12 -6.48 -12.75
C LEU A 406 1.97 -7.98 -13.00
N GLY A 407 2.91 -8.79 -12.48
CA GLY A 407 2.85 -10.26 -12.55
C GLY A 407 2.85 -10.80 -13.99
N GLN A 408 2.24 -11.97 -14.19
CA GLN A 408 2.15 -12.61 -15.50
C GLN A 408 1.49 -11.72 -16.58
N PRO A 409 0.36 -11.03 -16.31
CA PRO A 409 -0.21 -10.08 -17.27
C PRO A 409 0.77 -9.03 -17.78
N GLY A 410 1.62 -8.50 -16.88
CA GLY A 410 2.66 -7.54 -17.24
C GLY A 410 3.73 -8.12 -18.14
N ARG A 411 4.20 -9.34 -17.84
CA ARG A 411 5.17 -10.08 -18.66
C ARG A 411 4.63 -10.42 -20.05
N ASP A 412 3.37 -10.83 -20.14
CA ASP A 412 2.72 -11.13 -21.43
C ASP A 412 2.65 -9.89 -22.31
N HIS A 413 2.36 -8.71 -21.73
CA HIS A 413 2.37 -7.44 -22.46
C HIS A 413 3.78 -6.94 -22.78
N LEU A 414 4.78 -7.24 -21.95
CA LEU A 414 6.18 -6.98 -22.27
C LEU A 414 6.61 -7.76 -23.51
N GLU A 415 6.21 -9.04 -23.62
CA GLU A 415 6.51 -9.87 -24.78
C GLU A 415 5.77 -9.39 -26.03
N LYS A 416 4.50 -8.99 -25.89
CA LYS A 416 3.77 -8.32 -26.99
C LYS A 416 4.46 -7.04 -27.45
N LEU A 417 5.01 -6.25 -26.53
CA LEU A 417 5.76 -5.04 -26.86
C LEU A 417 7.01 -5.38 -27.68
N ARG A 418 7.79 -6.38 -27.28
CA ARG A 418 8.95 -6.86 -28.06
C ARG A 418 8.55 -7.28 -29.46
N GLN A 419 7.50 -8.08 -29.60
CA GLN A 419 6.99 -8.52 -30.91
C GLN A 419 6.51 -7.34 -31.76
N ARG A 420 5.84 -6.36 -31.16
CA ARG A 420 5.33 -5.18 -31.86
C ARG A 420 6.46 -4.27 -32.35
N LEU A 421 7.55 -4.14 -31.59
CA LEU A 421 8.73 -3.36 -31.98
C LEU A 421 9.48 -3.97 -33.17
N SER A 422 9.36 -5.28 -33.40
CA SER A 422 9.90 -5.96 -34.59
C SER A 422 9.08 -5.74 -35.87
N GLN A 423 7.89 -5.14 -35.76
CA GLN A 423 7.00 -4.87 -36.89
C GLN A 423 7.04 -3.39 -37.31
N PRO A 424 6.80 -3.07 -38.58
CA PRO A 424 6.69 -1.68 -39.03
C PRO A 424 5.47 -0.97 -38.41
N GLY A 425 5.49 0.37 -38.38
CA GLY A 425 4.36 1.20 -37.94
C GLY A 425 4.48 1.81 -36.53
N ILE A 426 5.68 1.89 -35.97
CA ILE A 426 6.06 2.77 -34.85
C ILE A 426 7.18 3.67 -35.38
N ALA A 427 7.20 4.97 -35.05
CA ALA A 427 8.28 5.86 -35.47
C ALA A 427 9.66 5.32 -35.04
N ASP A 428 10.66 5.45 -35.91
CA ASP A 428 11.99 4.85 -35.69
C ASP A 428 12.66 5.34 -34.40
N ALA A 429 12.57 6.64 -34.11
CA ALA A 429 13.09 7.23 -32.86
C ALA A 429 12.44 6.64 -31.60
N ARG A 430 11.11 6.45 -31.62
CA ARG A 430 10.38 5.83 -30.50
C ARG A 430 10.73 4.35 -30.35
N ARG A 431 10.92 3.64 -31.48
CA ARG A 431 11.34 2.24 -31.48
C ARG A 431 12.71 2.08 -30.84
N GLU A 432 13.67 2.92 -31.22
CA GLU A 432 15.03 2.92 -30.68
C GLU A 432 15.03 3.20 -29.17
N GLN A 433 14.28 4.22 -28.73
CA GLN A 433 14.11 4.53 -27.31
C GLN A 433 13.57 3.33 -26.51
N LEU A 434 12.47 2.73 -26.98
CA LEU A 434 11.85 1.59 -26.30
C LEU A 434 12.76 0.35 -26.31
N GLN A 435 13.54 0.12 -27.36
CA GLN A 435 14.52 -0.96 -27.40
C GLN A 435 15.65 -0.75 -26.38
N ALA A 436 16.17 0.47 -26.27
CA ALA A 436 17.18 0.80 -25.26
C ALA A 436 16.63 0.65 -23.83
N ASP A 437 15.38 1.08 -23.60
CA ASP A 437 14.69 0.90 -22.32
C ASP A 437 14.50 -0.60 -21.99
N LEU A 438 14.11 -1.43 -22.97
CA LEU A 438 13.98 -2.88 -22.79
C LEU A 438 15.32 -3.55 -22.45
N GLN A 439 16.41 -3.15 -23.11
CA GLN A 439 17.74 -3.68 -22.79
C GLN A 439 18.18 -3.33 -21.37
N ARG A 440 17.91 -2.09 -20.93
CA ARG A 440 18.17 -1.65 -19.55
C ARG A 440 17.30 -2.41 -18.55
N LEU A 441 16.02 -2.62 -18.88
CA LEU A 441 15.10 -3.41 -18.07
C LEU A 441 15.55 -4.88 -17.91
N ASP A 442 16.10 -5.47 -18.96
CA ASP A 442 16.58 -6.85 -18.93
C ASP A 442 17.82 -7.03 -18.06
N LYS A 443 18.64 -5.99 -17.91
CA LYS A 443 19.79 -5.94 -16.99
C LYS A 443 19.41 -5.64 -15.53
N ALA A 444 18.18 -5.21 -15.26
CA ALA A 444 17.76 -4.83 -13.92
C ALA A 444 17.23 -6.02 -13.11
N ASP A 445 17.73 -6.17 -11.88
CA ASP A 445 17.29 -7.22 -10.97
C ASP A 445 16.00 -6.89 -10.22
N ASN A 446 15.74 -5.60 -10.00
CA ASN A 446 14.57 -5.11 -9.27
C ASN A 446 14.09 -3.77 -9.85
N TYR A 447 12.89 -3.36 -9.42
CA TYR A 447 12.24 -2.13 -9.89
C TYR A 447 13.05 -0.87 -9.57
N TRP A 448 13.72 -0.82 -8.41
CA TRP A 448 14.53 0.33 -7.99
C TRP A 448 15.75 0.52 -8.90
N ASN A 449 16.48 -0.56 -9.18
CA ASN A 449 17.62 -0.55 -10.10
C ASN A 449 17.20 -0.13 -11.51
N TRP A 450 16.05 -0.64 -11.99
CA TRP A 450 15.47 -0.20 -13.26
C TRP A 450 15.18 1.31 -13.27
N ARG A 451 14.42 1.80 -12.28
CA ARG A 451 14.01 3.20 -12.22
C ARG A 451 15.23 4.11 -12.16
N HIS A 452 16.21 3.77 -11.32
CA HIS A 452 17.46 4.53 -11.23
C HIS A 452 18.18 4.59 -12.58
N ALA A 453 18.38 3.46 -13.26
CA ALA A 453 19.02 3.42 -14.57
C ALA A 453 18.24 4.17 -15.67
N HIS A 454 16.91 4.11 -15.63
CA HIS A 454 16.04 4.82 -16.58
C HIS A 454 16.07 6.34 -16.34
N ASP A 455 15.97 6.78 -15.09
CA ASP A 455 16.03 8.19 -14.72
C ASP A 455 17.40 8.78 -15.10
N MET A 456 18.49 8.05 -14.85
CA MET A 456 19.85 8.46 -15.27
C MET A 456 19.97 8.63 -16.77
N ALA A 457 19.41 7.71 -17.57
CA ALA A 457 19.49 7.78 -19.03
C ALA A 457 18.67 8.92 -19.64
N ASN A 458 17.64 9.40 -18.94
CA ASN A 458 16.76 10.47 -19.38
C ASN A 458 17.06 11.83 -18.72
N THR A 459 18.00 11.88 -17.77
CA THR A 459 18.44 13.14 -17.18
C THR A 459 19.34 13.88 -18.16
N ALA A 460 19.09 15.17 -18.36
CA ALA A 460 19.97 16.00 -19.18
C ALA A 460 21.42 15.94 -18.66
N PRO A 461 22.43 15.90 -19.56
CA PRO A 461 23.83 15.94 -19.14
C PRO A 461 24.08 17.13 -18.22
N VAL A 462 24.86 16.91 -17.16
CA VAL A 462 25.26 18.01 -16.26
C VAL A 462 26.12 18.99 -17.08
N PRO A 463 25.81 20.29 -17.08
CA PRO A 463 26.58 21.27 -17.85
C PRO A 463 28.01 21.40 -17.33
N TRP A 464 28.93 21.71 -18.23
CA TRP A 464 30.34 21.95 -17.92
C TRP A 464 30.62 23.45 -17.79
N ILE A 465 31.40 23.83 -16.80
CA ILE A 465 32.09 25.11 -16.74
C ILE A 465 33.47 24.89 -17.37
N GLY A 466 33.69 25.51 -18.53
CA GLY A 466 34.90 25.30 -19.33
C GLY A 466 34.78 24.14 -20.32
N ALA A 467 35.93 23.66 -20.81
CA ALA A 467 35.98 22.59 -21.80
C ALA A 467 35.63 21.23 -21.17
N PRO A 468 34.70 20.46 -21.75
CA PRO A 468 34.38 19.12 -21.27
C PRO A 468 35.55 18.17 -21.50
N LEU A 469 35.73 17.22 -20.59
CA LEU A 469 36.66 16.11 -20.80
C LEU A 469 36.08 15.09 -21.78
N GLU A 470 36.95 14.46 -22.58
CA GLU A 470 36.55 13.33 -23.41
C GLU A 470 36.17 12.13 -22.53
N ASP A 471 34.93 11.66 -22.69
CA ASP A 471 34.38 10.49 -21.99
C ASP A 471 33.75 9.52 -23.00
N ALA A 472 34.58 9.04 -23.95
CA ALA A 472 34.12 8.19 -25.04
C ALA A 472 33.45 6.88 -24.56
N ASP A 473 33.89 6.37 -23.41
CA ASP A 473 33.39 5.12 -22.82
C ASP A 473 32.23 5.34 -21.82
N GLY A 474 31.85 6.60 -21.56
CA GLY A 474 30.77 6.97 -20.63
C GLY A 474 31.04 6.70 -19.16
N ALA A 475 32.31 6.43 -18.79
CA ALA A 475 32.70 6.05 -17.44
C ALA A 475 32.56 7.22 -16.46
N LEU A 476 32.89 8.45 -16.90
CA LEU A 476 32.74 9.65 -16.09
C LEU A 476 31.25 9.96 -15.87
N ALA A 477 30.44 9.89 -16.93
CA ALA A 477 28.99 10.08 -16.85
C ALA A 477 28.35 9.11 -15.85
N GLN A 478 28.77 7.84 -15.85
CA GLN A 478 28.29 6.84 -14.90
C GLN A 478 28.71 7.19 -13.46
N ALA A 479 29.96 7.58 -13.23
CA ALA A 479 30.46 7.96 -11.92
C ALA A 479 29.71 9.19 -11.35
N ILE A 480 29.46 10.22 -12.17
CA ILE A 480 28.66 11.40 -11.79
C ILE A 480 27.25 10.98 -11.39
N ALA A 481 26.64 10.11 -12.17
CA ALA A 481 25.25 9.74 -11.97
C ALA A 481 25.04 8.91 -10.68
N THR A 482 26.05 8.17 -10.20
CA THR A 482 25.99 7.53 -8.86
C THR A 482 26.01 8.52 -7.70
N GLN A 483 26.55 9.74 -7.90
CA GLN A 483 26.61 10.76 -6.85
C GLN A 483 25.30 11.54 -6.70
N GLY A 484 24.44 11.53 -7.74
CA GLY A 484 23.17 12.25 -7.80
C GLY A 484 23.33 13.75 -8.06
N CYS A 485 22.39 14.31 -8.85
CA CYS A 485 22.27 15.73 -9.12
C CYS A 485 20.77 16.12 -9.14
N ASP A 486 20.30 16.84 -8.11
CA ASP A 486 18.88 17.22 -7.95
C ASP A 486 18.58 18.61 -8.57
N GLY A 487 19.05 18.84 -9.79
CA GLY A 487 18.92 20.12 -10.49
C GLY A 487 19.93 21.18 -10.04
N ASP A 488 20.36 22.00 -11.01
CA ASP A 488 21.40 23.03 -10.86
C ASP A 488 22.77 22.51 -10.37
N CYS A 489 23.34 21.55 -11.13
CA CYS A 489 24.74 21.12 -10.97
C CYS A 489 25.59 21.61 -12.14
N ALA A 490 26.89 21.72 -11.90
CA ALA A 490 27.89 21.97 -12.94
C ALA A 490 29.12 21.09 -12.72
N LEU A 491 29.81 20.75 -13.80
CA LEU A 491 31.08 20.04 -13.78
C LEU A 491 32.23 21.00 -14.06
N PHE A 492 33.34 20.83 -13.37
CA PHE A 492 34.55 21.60 -13.60
C PHE A 492 35.78 20.69 -13.50
N ALA A 493 36.63 20.70 -14.54
CA ALA A 493 37.86 19.93 -14.57
C ALA A 493 39.02 20.78 -14.03
N VAL A 494 39.75 20.25 -13.05
CA VAL A 494 40.93 20.89 -12.47
C VAL A 494 41.88 19.82 -11.95
N ASP A 495 43.16 19.99 -12.25
CA ASP A 495 44.25 19.18 -11.71
C ASP A 495 44.56 19.67 -10.28
N LEU A 496 44.18 18.89 -9.27
CA LEU A 496 44.30 19.25 -7.86
C LEU A 496 45.62 18.80 -7.24
N ASP A 497 46.29 17.81 -7.82
CA ASP A 497 47.52 17.23 -7.28
C ASP A 497 48.77 17.42 -8.18
N ASP A 498 48.61 18.13 -9.29
CA ASP A 498 49.65 18.52 -10.25
C ASP A 498 50.29 17.30 -10.95
N ASP A 499 49.50 16.23 -11.16
CA ASP A 499 49.94 15.00 -11.85
C ASP A 499 49.72 15.02 -13.37
N GLY A 500 49.08 16.09 -13.89
CA GLY A 500 48.75 16.26 -15.31
C GLY A 500 47.46 15.56 -15.74
N GLN A 501 46.72 14.94 -14.83
CA GLN A 501 45.39 14.37 -15.02
C GLN A 501 44.36 15.18 -14.23
N PRO A 502 43.38 15.81 -14.89
CA PRO A 502 42.40 16.62 -14.16
C PRO A 502 41.41 15.76 -13.36
N GLU A 503 41.17 16.12 -12.10
CA GLU A 503 39.99 15.72 -11.36
C GLU A 503 38.74 16.46 -11.85
N VAL A 504 37.57 15.86 -11.62
CA VAL A 504 36.28 16.48 -11.92
C VAL A 504 35.56 16.86 -10.63
N LEU A 505 35.28 18.15 -10.49
CA LEU A 505 34.44 18.68 -9.43
C LEU A 505 32.97 18.63 -9.84
N LEU A 506 32.13 18.06 -8.98
CA LEU A 506 30.67 18.14 -9.08
C LEU A 506 30.15 19.24 -8.16
N LEU A 507 29.78 20.37 -8.75
CA LEU A 507 29.26 21.57 -8.09
C LEU A 507 27.73 21.48 -7.96
N ARG A 508 27.17 21.88 -6.82
CA ARG A 508 25.72 21.83 -6.53
C ARG A 508 25.24 23.17 -5.99
N GLY A 509 24.11 23.70 -6.48
CA GLY A 509 23.59 25.02 -6.09
C GLY A 509 23.26 25.17 -4.59
N ALA A 510 22.61 24.17 -3.98
CA ALA A 510 22.03 24.34 -2.63
C ALA A 510 22.85 23.79 -1.45
N ARG A 511 23.99 23.13 -1.66
CA ARG A 511 24.80 22.50 -0.56
C ARG A 511 26.24 23.00 -0.55
N PRO A 512 26.51 24.16 0.07
CA PRO A 512 27.78 24.89 -0.07
C PRO A 512 28.96 24.37 0.79
N ARG A 513 28.82 23.25 1.50
CA ARG A 513 29.87 22.77 2.44
C ARG A 513 30.82 21.72 1.86
N ILE A 514 30.41 21.02 0.81
CA ILE A 514 31.10 19.82 0.33
C ILE A 514 31.01 19.78 -1.20
N VAL A 515 32.11 20.04 -1.88
CA VAL A 515 32.24 19.85 -3.33
C VAL A 515 32.78 18.44 -3.57
N THR A 516 32.05 17.63 -4.33
CA THR A 516 32.45 16.25 -4.60
C THR A 516 33.56 16.20 -5.65
N VAL A 517 34.61 15.42 -5.38
CA VAL A 517 35.75 15.22 -6.28
C VAL A 517 35.72 13.80 -6.84
N LEU A 518 35.77 13.70 -8.16
CA LEU A 518 35.89 12.47 -8.92
C LEU A 518 37.30 12.40 -9.51
N GLY A 519 37.94 11.25 -9.36
CA GLY A 519 39.28 10.99 -9.90
C GLY A 519 39.28 9.80 -10.85
N ARG A 520 40.27 9.78 -11.73
CA ARG A 520 40.48 8.70 -12.70
C ARG A 520 41.48 7.69 -12.14
N GLU A 521 41.12 6.42 -12.13
CA GLU A 521 42.01 5.34 -11.72
C GLU A 521 42.96 4.93 -12.85
N ALA A 522 44.05 4.24 -12.50
CA ALA A 522 45.02 3.68 -13.44
C ALA A 522 44.41 2.68 -14.45
N ASN A 523 43.26 2.07 -14.13
CA ASN A 523 42.51 1.19 -15.03
C ASN A 523 41.58 1.96 -16.00
N GLY A 524 41.59 3.31 -15.95
CA GLY A 524 40.75 4.18 -16.77
C GLY A 524 39.35 4.44 -16.22
N SER A 525 38.95 3.79 -15.11
CA SER A 525 37.64 4.01 -14.49
C SER A 525 37.59 5.29 -13.67
N TRP A 526 36.39 5.87 -13.56
CA TRP A 526 36.14 7.03 -12.71
C TRP A 526 35.51 6.60 -11.39
N ARG A 527 36.00 7.16 -10.29
CA ARG A 527 35.36 6.97 -8.99
C ARG A 527 35.38 8.23 -8.15
N TRP A 528 34.51 8.22 -7.15
CA TRP A 528 34.57 9.18 -6.07
C TRP A 528 35.86 8.98 -5.25
N ILE A 529 36.64 10.05 -5.13
CA ILE A 529 37.92 10.05 -4.38
C ILE A 529 37.88 10.91 -3.12
N GLY A 530 36.94 11.85 -3.02
CA GLY A 530 36.82 12.68 -1.82
C GLY A 530 35.92 13.91 -2.00
N HIS A 531 36.11 14.89 -1.13
CA HIS A 531 35.41 16.16 -1.21
C HIS A 531 36.30 17.34 -0.81
N LEU A 532 36.13 18.49 -1.47
CA LEU A 532 36.63 19.77 -0.98
C LEU A 532 35.63 20.36 0.01
N ARG A 533 36.13 20.95 1.09
CA ARG A 533 35.30 21.60 2.12
C ARG A 533 35.83 22.99 2.39
N SER A 534 34.93 23.95 2.62
CA SER A 534 35.34 25.27 3.13
C SER A 534 35.92 25.11 4.54
N ALA A 535 37.07 25.71 4.78
CA ALA A 535 37.70 25.69 6.09
C ALA A 535 36.98 26.64 7.07
N ASP A 536 36.33 27.71 6.61
CA ASP A 536 35.77 28.78 7.45
C ASP A 536 34.24 28.87 7.39
N GLU A 537 33.62 29.55 8.38
CA GLU A 537 32.14 29.73 8.46
C GLU A 537 31.57 30.56 7.31
N GLU A 538 32.43 31.27 6.56
CA GLU A 538 32.08 31.89 5.28
C GLU A 538 32.01 30.81 4.19
N THR A 539 30.83 30.24 4.01
CA THR A 539 30.55 29.35 2.89
C THR A 539 30.13 30.16 1.67
N LEU A 540 30.89 30.07 0.58
CA LEU A 540 30.40 30.47 -0.75
C LEU A 540 29.16 29.65 -1.07
N ASP A 541 28.03 30.30 -1.38
CA ASP A 541 26.89 29.56 -1.91
C ASP A 541 27.25 28.90 -3.25
N GLY A 542 26.48 27.88 -3.64
CA GLY A 542 26.79 27.09 -4.83
C GLY A 542 26.71 27.89 -6.14
N GLU A 543 25.90 28.95 -6.20
CA GLU A 543 25.80 29.82 -7.38
C GLU A 543 27.03 30.74 -7.49
N THR A 544 27.41 31.38 -6.40
CA THR A 544 28.57 32.25 -6.30
C THR A 544 29.84 31.45 -6.58
N LEU A 545 29.95 30.22 -6.08
CA LEU A 545 31.08 29.34 -6.40
C LEU A 545 31.18 29.07 -7.90
N LYS A 546 30.07 28.72 -8.57
CA LYS A 546 30.04 28.52 -10.02
C LYS A 546 30.45 29.79 -10.76
N GLU A 547 29.88 30.94 -10.38
CA GLU A 547 30.16 32.23 -11.02
C GLU A 547 31.65 32.65 -10.87
N GLN A 548 32.26 32.41 -9.71
CA GLN A 548 33.69 32.69 -9.50
C GLN A 548 34.57 31.75 -10.34
N ILE A 549 34.20 30.47 -10.47
CA ILE A 549 34.90 29.52 -11.33
C ILE A 549 34.80 29.95 -12.80
N GLU A 550 33.59 30.33 -13.26
CA GLU A 550 33.32 30.82 -14.61
C GLU A 550 34.11 32.09 -14.94
N ARG A 551 34.26 33.01 -13.99
CA ARG A 551 35.04 34.24 -14.13
C ARG A 551 36.56 34.01 -14.07
N GLY A 552 37.02 32.79 -13.84
CA GLY A 552 38.44 32.46 -13.67
C GLY A 552 39.03 33.00 -12.36
N ALA A 553 38.19 33.34 -11.37
CA ALA A 553 38.60 33.88 -10.08
C ALA A 553 38.98 32.78 -9.09
N TRP A 554 39.80 31.83 -9.52
CA TRP A 554 40.24 30.69 -8.73
C TRP A 554 41.73 30.41 -8.98
N ARG A 555 42.33 29.69 -8.02
CA ARG A 555 43.68 29.14 -8.15
C ARG A 555 43.79 27.90 -7.27
N VAL A 556 44.52 26.90 -7.73
CA VAL A 556 44.92 25.77 -6.88
C VAL A 556 45.99 26.26 -5.91
N VAL A 557 45.83 25.96 -4.63
CA VAL A 557 46.75 26.40 -3.57
C VAL A 557 47.24 25.15 -2.84
N ALA A 558 48.54 25.13 -2.52
CA ALA A 558 49.13 24.05 -1.75
C ALA A 558 48.39 23.84 -0.41
N PRO A 559 48.24 22.58 0.05
CA PRO A 559 47.52 22.28 1.27
C PRO A 559 48.18 22.97 2.47
N ARG A 560 47.36 23.44 3.41
CA ARG A 560 47.86 24.10 4.65
C ARG A 560 48.75 23.18 5.48
N PHE A 561 48.46 21.88 5.46
CA PHE A 561 49.24 20.85 6.14
C PHE A 561 49.74 19.86 5.09
N ASN A 562 51.04 19.57 5.12
CA ASN A 562 51.64 18.56 4.24
C ASN A 562 51.34 17.15 4.75
N ALA A 563 51.32 16.17 3.84
CA ALA A 563 51.27 14.76 4.20
C ALA A 563 52.57 14.31 4.88
N LEU A 564 52.47 13.39 5.83
CA LEU A 564 53.63 12.76 6.47
C LEU A 564 53.90 11.40 5.80
N GLN A 565 55.16 11.12 5.44
CA GLN A 565 55.54 9.84 4.85
C GLN A 565 56.42 9.03 5.81
N ILE A 566 56.04 7.78 6.07
CA ILE A 566 56.78 6.84 6.92
C ILE A 566 56.84 5.49 6.20
N ASP A 567 58.04 5.00 5.90
CA ASP A 567 58.26 3.71 5.24
C ASP A 567 57.43 3.48 3.95
N GLY A 568 57.29 4.53 3.14
CA GLY A 568 56.49 4.49 1.91
C GLY A 568 54.98 4.61 2.11
N ILE A 569 54.49 4.62 3.35
CA ILE A 569 53.09 4.88 3.68
C ILE A 569 52.89 6.39 3.82
N ARG A 570 51.95 6.93 3.04
CA ARG A 570 51.58 8.34 3.05
C ARG A 570 50.39 8.56 3.98
N LEU A 571 50.57 9.40 5.00
CA LEU A 571 49.55 9.80 5.97
C LEU A 571 49.02 11.19 5.60
N GLU A 572 47.82 11.20 5.04
CA GLU A 572 47.13 12.43 4.64
C GLU A 572 46.49 13.14 5.86
N PRO A 573 46.56 14.48 5.95
CA PRO A 573 45.91 15.22 7.03
C PRO A 573 44.38 15.12 6.95
N ALA A 574 43.75 14.36 7.84
CA ALA A 574 42.29 14.25 7.97
C ALA A 574 41.76 15.14 9.11
N ILE A 575 41.86 16.46 8.94
CA ILE A 575 41.51 17.43 10.00
C ILE A 575 40.02 17.79 9.93
N THR A 576 39.29 17.45 10.98
CA THR A 576 37.94 17.95 11.25
C THR A 576 38.05 19.17 12.16
N LYS A 577 37.25 20.23 11.90
CA LYS A 577 37.05 21.31 12.86
C LYS A 577 36.15 20.84 13.99
#